data_AF-A0A381S8I1-F1
#
_entry.id   AF-A0A381S8I1-F1
#
_cell.length_a   1.000
_cell.length_b   1.000
_cell.length_c   1.000
_cell.angle_alpha   90.00
_cell.angle_beta   90.00
_cell.angle_gamma   90.00
#
_symmetry.space_group_name_H-M   'P 1'
#
loop_
_entity.id
_entity.type
_entity.pdbx_description
1 polymer ?
#
loop_
_entity_poly.entity_id
_entity_poly.type
_entity_poly.pdbx_seq_one_letter_code
_entity_poly.pdbx_strand_id
1 'polypeptide(L)'
;MKILCVLYDDPKGGMPEKYALDSIPKLDKYPDGMTLPTPKATDFNPGDLLGCVSGELGLRKFLDDAGHTLVVTSDKDAEDCEADKELVDADVVISQPFFPYYLTRKKMESAPNLKMAITAGI
;
A
#
# COMPACT_ATOMS: atom_id res chain seq x y z
N MET A 1 8.69 13.02 3.11
CA MET A 1 7.86 12.88 1.89
C MET A 1 6.45 12.53 2.32
N LYS A 2 5.45 12.85 1.49
CA LYS A 2 4.07 12.39 1.67
C LYS A 2 3.81 11.19 0.75
N ILE A 3 3.38 10.08 1.34
CA ILE A 3 3.06 8.84 0.66
C ILE A 3 1.55 8.65 0.74
N LEU A 4 0.88 8.67 -0.41
CA LEU A 4 -0.53 8.28 -0.54
C LEU A 4 -0.58 6.79 -0.87
N CYS A 5 -1.22 6.00 -0.01
CA CYS A 5 -1.39 4.56 -0.19
C CYS A 5 -2.87 4.22 -0.28
N VAL A 6 -3.29 3.77 -1.46
CA VAL A 6 -4.69 3.43 -1.74
C VAL A 6 -4.86 1.91 -1.63
N LEU A 7 -5.63 1.48 -0.64
CA LEU A 7 -5.84 0.08 -0.26
C LEU A 7 -7.35 -0.23 -0.19
N TYR A 8 -7.74 -1.50 -0.24
CA TYR A 8 -9.16 -1.87 -0.13
C TYR A 8 -9.66 -1.83 1.32
N ASP A 9 -10.97 -1.80 1.50
CA ASP A 9 -11.59 -1.80 2.84
C ASP A 9 -11.20 -3.03 3.67
N ASP A 10 -11.23 -2.88 4.99
CA ASP A 10 -11.13 -4.00 5.92
C ASP A 10 -12.26 -5.02 5.71
N PRO A 11 -12.09 -6.27 6.19
CA PRO A 11 -13.17 -7.24 6.17
C PRO A 11 -14.43 -6.71 6.87
N LYS A 12 -15.62 -7.06 6.35
CA LYS A 12 -16.92 -6.58 6.90
C LYS A 12 -17.13 -6.86 8.39
N GLY A 13 -16.46 -7.87 8.94
CA GLY A 13 -16.50 -8.23 10.37
C GLY A 13 -15.41 -7.54 11.22
N GLY A 14 -14.64 -6.63 10.64
CA GLY A 14 -13.42 -6.09 11.24
C GLY A 14 -12.18 -6.92 10.91
N MET A 15 -11.02 -6.41 11.32
CA MET A 15 -9.76 -7.14 11.18
C MET A 15 -9.79 -8.45 11.98
N PRO A 16 -9.28 -9.55 11.43
CA PRO A 16 -9.30 -10.84 12.10
C PRO A 16 -8.35 -10.85 13.30
N GLU A 17 -8.82 -11.31 14.45
CA GLU A 17 -7.96 -11.61 15.61
C GLU A 17 -7.20 -12.93 15.44
N LYS A 18 -7.70 -13.82 14.57
CA LYS A 18 -7.11 -15.13 14.28
C LYS A 18 -7.31 -15.51 12.82
N TYR A 19 -6.27 -16.08 12.22
CA TYR A 19 -6.29 -16.63 10.87
C TYR A 19 -6.53 -18.16 10.90
N ALA A 20 -6.90 -18.73 9.74
CA ALA A 20 -7.19 -20.16 9.63
C ALA A 20 -5.94 -21.04 9.87
N LEU A 21 -4.76 -20.50 9.58
CA LEU A 21 -3.46 -21.14 9.80
C LEU A 21 -2.57 -20.18 10.58
N ASP A 22 -1.69 -20.73 11.42
CA ASP A 22 -0.79 -19.93 12.26
C ASP A 22 0.45 -19.42 11.48
N SER A 23 0.72 -19.97 10.29
CA SER A 23 1.86 -19.57 9.46
C SER A 23 1.64 -19.93 7.99
N ILE A 24 2.44 -19.29 7.13
CA ILE A 24 2.53 -19.63 5.70
C ILE A 24 3.83 -20.38 5.41
N PRO A 25 3.88 -21.20 4.34
CA PRO A 25 5.11 -21.85 3.92
C PRO A 25 6.22 -20.84 3.61
N LYS A 26 7.44 -21.14 4.03
CA LYS A 26 8.61 -20.38 3.63
C LYS A 26 8.96 -20.71 2.18
N LEU A 27 9.15 -19.67 1.38
CA LEU A 27 9.73 -19.76 0.04
C LEU A 27 11.17 -19.25 0.09
N ASP A 28 12.07 -19.85 -0.70
CA ASP A 28 13.48 -19.43 -0.77
C ASP A 28 13.81 -18.67 -2.07
N LYS A 29 13.12 -18.95 -3.18
CA LYS A 29 13.34 -18.33 -4.49
C LYS A 29 12.16 -18.54 -5.44
N TYR A 30 12.11 -17.74 -6.50
CA TYR A 30 11.20 -17.98 -7.62
C TYR A 30 11.71 -19.11 -8.54
N PRO A 31 10.84 -19.76 -9.34
CA PRO A 31 11.23 -20.88 -10.20
C PRO A 31 12.28 -20.55 -11.26
N ASP A 32 12.35 -19.30 -11.70
CA ASP A 32 13.33 -18.78 -12.67
C ASP A 32 14.68 -18.42 -12.04
N GLY A 33 14.82 -18.58 -10.72
CA GLY A 33 16.03 -18.26 -9.97
C GLY A 33 16.09 -16.82 -9.44
N MET A 34 15.09 -15.98 -9.70
CA MET A 34 15.01 -14.64 -9.10
C MET A 34 14.89 -14.75 -7.57
N THR A 35 15.58 -13.88 -6.85
CA THR A 35 15.50 -13.79 -5.39
C THR A 35 14.17 -13.20 -4.95
N LEU A 36 13.70 -13.58 -3.76
CA LEU A 36 12.57 -12.88 -3.13
C LEU A 36 12.95 -11.42 -2.78
N PRO A 37 11.97 -10.54 -2.49
CA PRO A 37 12.25 -9.23 -1.91
C PRO A 37 13.11 -9.34 -0.65
N THR A 38 14.14 -8.50 -0.55
CA THR A 38 15.13 -8.51 0.55
C THR A 38 15.20 -7.14 1.26
N PRO A 39 14.08 -6.65 1.84
CA PRO A 39 14.14 -5.44 2.65
C PRO A 39 15.02 -5.68 3.89
N LYS A 40 15.57 -4.60 4.47
CA LYS A 40 16.40 -4.71 5.68
C LYS A 40 15.62 -5.27 6.88
N ALA A 41 14.31 -5.00 6.94
CA ALA A 41 13.38 -5.47 7.95
C ALA A 41 11.95 -5.44 7.41
N THR A 42 11.04 -6.11 8.10
CA THR A 42 9.58 -6.06 7.89
C THR A 42 8.91 -5.83 9.23
N ASP A 43 7.87 -4.99 9.28
CA ASP A 43 7.12 -4.68 10.50
C ASP A 43 5.77 -5.43 10.56
N PHE A 44 5.72 -6.64 9.98
CA PHE A 44 4.54 -7.52 9.94
C PHE A 44 4.95 -8.99 10.06
N ASN A 45 4.00 -9.88 10.38
CA ASN A 45 4.22 -11.32 10.36
C ASN A 45 3.81 -11.91 9.01
N PRO A 46 4.62 -12.81 8.40
CA PRO A 46 4.21 -13.51 7.20
C PRO A 46 2.92 -14.31 7.41
N GLY A 47 1.85 -13.91 6.71
CA GLY A 47 0.50 -14.48 6.86
C GLY A 47 -0.56 -13.45 7.26
N ASP A 48 -0.14 -12.29 7.77
CA ASP A 48 -1.05 -11.19 8.11
C ASP A 48 -1.79 -10.66 6.87
N LEU A 49 -3.00 -10.10 7.08
CA LEU A 49 -3.76 -9.40 6.05
C LEU A 49 -3.19 -7.98 5.87
N LEU A 50 -2.42 -7.76 4.80
CA LEU A 50 -1.67 -6.51 4.60
C LEU A 50 -2.31 -5.52 3.63
N GLY A 51 -3.16 -5.98 2.70
CA GLY A 51 -3.62 -5.18 1.57
C GLY A 51 -4.84 -4.29 1.84
N CYS A 52 -5.42 -4.36 3.04
CA CYS A 52 -6.52 -3.49 3.44
C CYS A 52 -6.03 -2.24 4.18
N VAL A 53 -6.92 -1.28 4.37
CA VAL A 53 -6.63 -0.01 5.04
C VAL A 53 -5.98 -0.21 6.43
N SER A 54 -6.46 -1.12 7.27
CA SER A 54 -5.82 -1.39 8.57
C SER A 54 -4.53 -2.20 8.47
N GLY A 55 -4.28 -2.88 7.34
CA GLY A 55 -3.05 -3.63 7.09
C GLY A 55 -1.87 -2.75 6.65
N GLU A 56 -2.15 -1.63 5.99
CA GLU A 56 -1.19 -0.57 5.62
C GLU A 56 0.07 -1.06 4.87
N LEU A 57 0.01 -2.26 4.27
CA LEU A 57 1.17 -2.99 3.75
C LEU A 57 2.32 -3.17 4.77
N GLY A 58 2.07 -2.95 6.07
CA GLY A 58 3.10 -2.91 7.12
C GLY A 58 4.11 -1.77 6.97
N LEU A 59 3.74 -0.64 6.35
CA LEU A 59 4.70 0.43 6.00
C LEU A 59 4.78 1.58 7.03
N ARG A 60 3.79 1.71 7.91
CA ARG A 60 3.62 2.83 8.85
C ARG A 60 4.88 3.14 9.64
N LYS A 61 5.32 2.19 10.45
CA LYS A 61 6.46 2.36 11.35
C LYS A 61 7.73 2.72 10.57
N PHE A 62 8.01 2.00 9.48
CA PHE A 62 9.15 2.29 8.61
C PHE A 62 9.13 3.74 8.08
N LEU A 63 7.98 4.23 7.62
CA LEU A 63 7.85 5.58 7.07
C LEU A 63 7.88 6.66 8.16
N ASP A 64 7.20 6.44 9.28
CA ASP A 64 7.17 7.36 10.42
C ASP A 64 8.56 7.52 11.05
N ASP A 65 9.30 6.42 11.25
CA ASP A 65 10.68 6.43 11.76
C ASP A 65 11.65 7.19 10.84
N ALA A 66 11.36 7.23 9.53
CA ALA A 66 12.11 7.99 8.54
C ALA A 66 11.65 9.47 8.42
N GLY A 67 10.68 9.91 9.23
CA GLY A 67 10.12 11.26 9.19
C GLY A 67 9.28 11.52 7.93
N HIS A 68 8.61 10.50 7.42
CA HIS A 68 7.67 10.62 6.32
C HIS A 68 6.22 10.54 6.82
N THR A 69 5.29 11.04 6.02
CA THR A 69 3.86 10.93 6.29
C THR A 69 3.28 9.87 5.38
N LEU A 70 2.57 8.91 5.95
CA LEU A 70 1.78 7.94 5.20
C LEU A 70 0.28 8.26 5.36
N VAL A 71 -0.43 8.42 4.26
CA VAL A 71 -1.90 8.53 4.23
C VAL A 71 -2.44 7.26 3.60
N VAL A 72 -3.35 6.58 4.29
CA VAL A 72 -3.97 5.33 3.81
C VAL A 72 -5.46 5.56 3.67
N THR A 73 -6.01 5.26 2.50
CA THR A 73 -7.44 5.42 2.22
C THR A 73 -7.92 4.37 1.23
N SER A 74 -9.21 4.03 1.30
CA SER A 74 -9.92 3.28 0.27
C SER A 74 -10.80 4.17 -0.63
N ASP A 75 -10.97 5.45 -0.29
CA ASP A 75 -11.80 6.38 -1.03
C ASP A 75 -11.04 6.98 -2.23
N LYS A 76 -11.32 6.45 -3.43
CA LYS A 76 -10.48 6.69 -4.62
C LYS A 76 -11.18 7.02 -5.94
N ASP A 77 -12.50 6.82 -6.02
CA ASP A 77 -13.24 6.82 -7.29
C ASP A 77 -14.28 7.96 -7.41
N ALA A 78 -14.83 8.44 -6.30
CA ALA A 78 -15.83 9.49 -6.32
C ALA A 78 -15.22 10.87 -6.61
N GLU A 79 -16.05 11.80 -7.07
CA GLU A 79 -15.69 13.22 -7.08
C GLU A 79 -15.37 13.67 -5.64
N ASP A 80 -14.32 14.46 -5.48
CA ASP A 80 -13.80 14.88 -4.18
C ASP A 80 -13.42 13.73 -3.23
N CYS A 81 -13.07 12.55 -3.75
CA CYS A 81 -12.54 11.46 -2.94
C CYS A 81 -11.26 11.86 -2.19
N GLU A 82 -11.01 11.22 -1.05
CA GLU A 82 -9.84 11.46 -0.21
C GLU A 82 -8.53 11.28 -0.99
N ALA A 83 -8.40 10.23 -1.80
CA ALA A 83 -7.19 10.01 -2.60
C ALA A 83 -6.87 11.20 -3.53
N ASP A 84 -7.86 11.79 -4.19
CA ASP A 84 -7.64 12.92 -5.09
C ASP A 84 -7.25 14.20 -4.34
N LYS A 85 -7.78 14.41 -3.13
CA LYS A 85 -7.39 15.53 -2.25
C LYS A 85 -5.95 15.38 -1.77
N GLU A 86 -5.59 14.18 -1.37
CA GLU A 86 -4.27 13.86 -0.80
C GLU A 86 -3.18 13.75 -1.88
N LEU A 87 -3.56 13.48 -3.14
CA LEU A 87 -2.63 13.38 -4.27
C LEU A 87 -1.93 14.71 -4.59
N VAL A 88 -2.60 15.85 -4.39
CA VAL A 88 -2.13 17.17 -4.85
C VAL A 88 -0.71 17.51 -4.39
N ASP A 89 -0.34 17.08 -3.19
CA ASP A 89 0.98 17.30 -2.59
C ASP A 89 1.74 16.00 -2.29
N ALA A 90 1.25 14.83 -2.75
CA ALA A 90 1.92 13.55 -2.57
C ALA A 90 3.23 13.46 -3.39
N ASP A 91 4.29 12.94 -2.76
CA ASP A 91 5.55 12.62 -3.43
C ASP A 91 5.51 11.22 -4.07
N VAL A 92 4.79 10.29 -3.41
CA VAL A 92 4.68 8.88 -3.80
C VAL A 92 3.23 8.43 -3.72
N VAL A 93 2.80 7.67 -4.71
CA VAL A 93 1.50 6.98 -4.71
C VAL A 93 1.71 5.48 -4.78
N ILE A 94 0.99 4.73 -3.96
CA ILE A 94 0.99 3.27 -3.92
C ILE A 94 -0.45 2.78 -4.10
N SER A 95 -0.68 1.82 -4.99
CA SER A 95 -1.95 1.07 -5.03
C SER A 95 -1.76 -0.36 -5.50
N GLN A 96 -2.78 -1.20 -5.33
CA GLN A 96 -2.78 -2.60 -5.74
C GLN A 96 -3.66 -2.81 -6.98
N PRO A 97 -3.31 -3.70 -7.93
CA PRO A 97 -4.14 -3.96 -9.11
C PRO A 97 -5.58 -4.40 -8.80
N PHE A 98 -5.80 -5.05 -7.66
CA PHE A 98 -7.12 -5.49 -7.20
C PHE A 98 -8.02 -4.32 -6.77
N PHE A 99 -7.42 -3.20 -6.37
CA PHE A 99 -8.11 -1.98 -5.97
C PHE A 99 -7.33 -0.76 -6.49
N PRO A 100 -7.31 -0.55 -7.82
CA PRO A 100 -6.34 0.32 -8.46
C PRO A 100 -6.72 1.79 -8.30
N TYR A 101 -5.73 2.63 -7.97
CA TYR A 101 -5.88 4.07 -8.09
C TYR A 101 -5.41 4.52 -9.48
N TYR A 102 -6.37 4.88 -10.33
CA TYR A 102 -6.09 5.25 -11.71
C TYR A 102 -5.43 6.64 -11.81
N LEU A 103 -4.10 6.67 -11.85
CA LEU A 103 -3.30 7.87 -12.13
C LEU A 103 -3.40 8.30 -13.60
N THR A 104 -4.55 8.88 -13.97
CA THR A 104 -4.75 9.46 -15.30
C THR A 104 -3.85 10.68 -15.53
N ARG A 105 -3.70 11.09 -16.80
CA ARG A 105 -3.00 12.34 -17.15
C ARG A 105 -3.45 13.53 -16.31
N LYS A 106 -4.77 13.75 -16.18
CA LYS A 106 -5.35 14.86 -15.40
C LYS A 106 -4.90 14.82 -13.94
N LYS A 107 -4.88 13.63 -13.33
CA LYS A 107 -4.44 13.44 -11.93
C LYS A 107 -2.93 13.65 -11.77
N MET A 108 -2.12 13.20 -12.71
CA MET A 108 -0.68 13.49 -12.70
C MET A 108 -0.39 14.98 -12.86
N GLU A 109 -1.15 15.69 -13.69
CA GLU A 109 -1.02 17.15 -13.87
C GLU A 109 -1.41 17.94 -12.60
N SER A 110 -2.31 17.40 -11.75
CA SER A 110 -2.66 18.01 -10.46
C SER A 110 -1.68 17.69 -9.32
N ALA A 111 -0.67 16.86 -9.55
CA ALA A 111 0.25 16.35 -8.53
C ALA A 111 1.70 16.80 -8.79
N PRO A 112 2.03 18.10 -8.63
CA PRO A 112 3.35 18.65 -8.98
C PRO A 112 4.52 18.04 -8.19
N ASN A 113 4.25 17.44 -7.02
CA ASN A 113 5.27 16.81 -6.18
C ASN A 113 5.51 15.34 -6.54
N LEU A 114 4.64 14.73 -7.34
CA LEU A 114 4.64 13.29 -7.60
C LEU A 114 5.92 12.88 -8.33
N LYS A 115 6.71 12.03 -7.67
CA LYS A 115 7.99 11.52 -8.17
C LYS A 115 7.95 10.03 -8.47
N MET A 116 7.02 9.29 -7.87
CA MET A 116 6.96 7.84 -7.97
C MET A 116 5.52 7.32 -7.86
N ALA A 117 5.16 6.40 -8.77
CA ALA A 117 3.96 5.60 -8.69
C ALA A 117 4.37 4.13 -8.54
N ILE A 118 3.93 3.48 -7.47
CA ILE A 118 4.31 2.11 -7.12
C ILE A 118 3.07 1.23 -7.20
N THR A 119 3.17 0.15 -7.99
CA THR A 119 2.19 -0.94 -7.96
C THR A 119 2.61 -1.95 -6.90
N ALA A 120 1.78 -2.15 -5.88
CA ALA A 120 1.96 -3.18 -4.87
C ALA A 120 1.34 -4.51 -5.35
N GLY A 121 1.99 -5.12 -6.34
CA GLY A 121 1.52 -6.32 -7.05
C GLY A 121 1.89 -6.26 -8.52
N ILE A 122 1.32 -7.16 -9.32
CA ILE A 122 1.41 -7.19 -10.78
C ILE A 122 0.01 -7.44 -11.33
#